data_AF-A0A661NS30-F1
#
_entry.id   AF-A0A661NS30-F1
#
_cell.length_a   1.000
_cell.length_b   1.000
_cell.length_c   1.000
_cell.angle_alpha   90.00
_cell.angle_beta   90.00
_cell.angle_gamma   90.00
#
_symmetry.space_group_name_H-M   'P 1'
#
loop_
_entity.id
_entity.type
_entity.pdbx_description
1 polymer ?
#
loop_
_entity_poly.entity_id
_entity_poly.type
_entity_poly.pdbx_seq_one_letter_code
_entity_poly.pdbx_strand_id
1 'polypeptide(L)'
;MTKLLHVPPDDFLVDSFKLGRAVYLSGFRPKHAISIWRGGTPLGLGIHAFFRSRGVTLSHTTIATDSYVGIAKQAEVTVKNLEHLAQVICPEDGLLIVDDVYESGRTIKRVVELLRKMARANAPKEIVVATIHHKPGRRRYDELPVIALQEIAEDVWIDYPHELADLVDPDDPDDARIRDKDEAIWSILRSGPTDPETITVDGDYLYVTARELLLDCIRLGVNIAHDETFRPDFIVALWPAGVLAGLPVHEVVKYFLKKRGSGDRAPDHISVNTETTRSSYRRQIIGIQYLEDHINSGDNILIIDSTFRAGRGVNDVVMRLKEALRRNLNHKRIRVASVYYDPHDKSTWTVRPDIARPHYHIKVLSKPVVFPSGIHRLPNPLVDLKRLNPALWQVLYGE
;
A
#
# COMPACT_ATOMS: atom_id res chain seq x y z
N MET A 1 12.17 -17.45 -23.82
CA MET A 1 12.36 -17.44 -22.35
C MET A 1 11.76 -16.15 -21.83
N THR A 2 10.89 -16.20 -20.82
CA THR A 2 10.34 -14.98 -20.21
C THR A 2 11.48 -14.16 -19.62
N LYS A 3 11.61 -12.89 -20.01
CA LYS A 3 12.62 -11.99 -19.46
C LYS A 3 12.10 -11.39 -18.16
N LEU A 4 12.86 -11.50 -17.08
CA LEU A 4 12.50 -10.91 -15.79
C LEU A 4 13.10 -9.50 -15.68
N LEU A 5 12.29 -8.54 -15.21
CA LEU A 5 12.70 -7.17 -14.92
C LEU A 5 12.43 -6.87 -13.45
N HIS A 6 13.49 -6.81 -12.65
CA HIS A 6 13.42 -6.35 -11.27
C HIS A 6 13.42 -4.82 -11.23
N VAL A 7 12.38 -4.22 -10.67
CA VAL A 7 12.29 -2.77 -10.51
C VAL A 7 12.87 -2.37 -9.15
N PRO A 8 13.94 -1.54 -9.08
CA PRO A 8 14.51 -1.11 -7.81
C PRO A 8 13.54 -0.26 -6.98
N PRO A 9 13.57 -0.33 -5.63
CA PRO A 9 12.64 0.41 -4.78
C PRO A 9 12.71 1.94 -4.94
N ASP A 10 13.91 2.50 -5.02
CA ASP A 10 14.11 3.95 -5.15
C ASP A 10 13.73 4.45 -6.55
N ASP A 11 13.96 3.65 -7.60
CA ASP A 11 13.51 3.96 -8.96
C ASP A 11 11.99 3.93 -9.05
N PHE A 12 11.34 2.92 -8.46
CA PHE A 12 9.89 2.84 -8.39
C PHE A 12 9.26 4.05 -7.68
N LEU A 13 9.88 4.52 -6.59
CA LEU A 13 9.49 5.77 -5.94
C LEU A 13 9.63 6.95 -6.90
N VAL A 14 10.78 7.12 -7.55
CA VAL A 14 11.01 8.25 -8.46
C VAL A 14 10.02 8.23 -9.63
N ASP A 15 9.76 7.05 -10.20
CA ASP A 15 8.82 6.86 -11.30
C ASP A 15 7.38 7.15 -10.87
N SER A 16 6.99 6.86 -9.63
CA SER A 16 5.68 7.29 -9.10
C SER A 16 5.49 8.82 -9.14
N PHE A 17 6.54 9.60 -8.87
CA PHE A 17 6.50 11.06 -8.96
C PHE A 17 6.60 11.56 -10.40
N LYS A 18 7.38 10.90 -11.26
CA LYS A 18 7.41 11.21 -12.70
C LYS A 18 6.03 11.00 -13.34
N LEU A 19 5.33 9.93 -12.95
CA LEU A 19 3.98 9.66 -13.40
C LEU A 19 3.03 10.76 -12.90
N GLY A 20 3.15 11.18 -11.65
CA GLY A 20 2.43 12.34 -11.12
C GLY A 20 2.69 13.63 -11.93
N ARG A 21 3.96 13.88 -12.30
CA ARG A 21 4.35 15.01 -13.18
C ARG A 21 3.72 14.87 -14.57
N ALA A 22 3.75 13.69 -15.17
CA ALA A 22 3.17 13.45 -16.49
C ALA A 22 1.66 13.72 -16.51
N VAL A 23 0.93 13.21 -15.51
CA VAL A 23 -0.51 13.49 -15.35
C VAL A 23 -0.77 14.97 -15.12
N TYR A 24 0.07 15.66 -14.34
CA TYR A 24 -0.08 17.10 -14.13
C TYR A 24 0.22 17.91 -15.40
N LEU A 25 1.21 17.52 -16.20
CA LEU A 25 1.57 18.22 -17.44
C LEU A 25 0.58 17.95 -18.58
N SER A 26 -0.21 16.89 -18.53
CA SER A 26 -1.30 16.67 -19.51
C SER A 26 -2.46 17.67 -19.38
N GLY A 27 -2.47 18.48 -18.32
CA GLY A 27 -3.57 19.39 -18.00
C GLY A 27 -4.66 18.75 -17.12
N PHE A 28 -4.63 17.43 -16.91
CA PHE A 28 -5.61 16.75 -16.08
C PHE A 28 -5.45 17.12 -14.59
N ARG A 29 -6.53 17.56 -13.96
CA ARG A 29 -6.57 17.94 -12.53
C ARG A 29 -7.65 17.12 -11.82
N PRO A 30 -7.36 15.83 -11.51
CA PRO A 30 -8.33 14.99 -10.86
C PRO A 30 -8.68 15.53 -9.47
N LYS A 31 -9.92 15.34 -9.04
CA LYS A 31 -10.33 15.54 -7.64
C LYS A 31 -10.29 14.23 -6.87
N HIS A 32 -10.59 13.13 -7.55
CA HIS A 32 -10.55 11.78 -7.00
C HIS A 32 -9.45 10.97 -7.66
N ALA A 33 -8.77 10.16 -6.86
CA ALA A 33 -7.85 9.14 -7.35
C ALA A 33 -8.21 7.80 -6.72
N ILE A 34 -8.07 6.72 -7.48
CA ILE A 34 -8.16 5.35 -6.98
C ILE A 34 -6.93 4.56 -7.40
N SER A 35 -6.29 3.91 -6.43
CA SER A 35 -5.25 2.93 -6.71
C SER A 35 -5.85 1.54 -6.77
N ILE A 36 -5.54 0.80 -7.84
CA ILE A 36 -5.85 -0.62 -7.92
C ILE A 36 -4.95 -1.36 -6.92
N TRP A 37 -5.60 -2.00 -5.95
CA TRP A 37 -4.96 -2.81 -4.94
C TRP A 37 -4.57 -4.16 -5.55
N ARG A 38 -3.34 -4.64 -5.40
CA ARG A 38 -2.29 -4.12 -4.50
C ARG A 38 -1.29 -3.18 -5.18
N GLY A 39 -0.78 -3.57 -6.34
CA GLY A 39 0.41 -3.00 -6.97
C GLY A 39 0.35 -1.51 -7.32
N GLY A 40 -0.82 -1.00 -7.73
CA GLY A 40 -1.03 0.43 -8.02
C GLY A 40 -0.99 1.35 -6.79
N THR A 41 -0.86 0.80 -5.59
CA THR A 41 -1.03 1.54 -4.34
C THR A 41 0.19 2.36 -3.93
N PRO A 42 1.42 1.80 -3.87
CA PRO A 42 2.61 2.61 -3.64
C PRO A 42 2.78 3.72 -4.69
N LEU A 43 2.36 3.45 -5.94
CA LEU A 43 2.41 4.42 -7.02
C LEU A 43 1.49 5.61 -6.77
N GLY A 44 0.25 5.32 -6.40
CA GLY A 44 -0.69 6.38 -6.11
C GLY A 44 -0.23 7.26 -4.95
N LEU A 45 0.49 6.73 -3.95
CA LEU A 45 1.06 7.55 -2.87
C LEU A 45 2.06 8.59 -3.38
N GLY A 46 2.91 8.22 -4.34
CA GLY A 46 3.84 9.16 -4.97
C GLY A 46 3.13 10.20 -5.85
N ILE A 47 2.13 9.78 -6.63
CA ILE A 47 1.28 10.70 -7.39
C ILE A 47 0.58 11.68 -6.45
N HIS A 48 -0.03 11.20 -5.36
CA HIS A 48 -0.67 12.05 -4.35
C HIS A 48 0.34 13.04 -3.77
N ALA A 49 1.51 12.59 -3.35
CA ALA A 49 2.55 13.46 -2.83
C ALA A 49 3.00 14.52 -3.86
N PHE A 50 3.12 14.15 -5.13
CA PHE A 50 3.42 15.09 -6.22
C PHE A 50 2.31 16.16 -6.35
N PHE A 51 1.05 15.77 -6.48
CA PHE A 51 -0.06 16.72 -6.62
C PHE A 51 -0.17 17.65 -5.40
N ARG A 52 0.03 17.11 -4.19
CA ARG A 52 0.09 17.90 -2.95
C ARG A 52 1.19 18.95 -2.98
N SER A 53 2.37 18.61 -3.53
CA SER A 53 3.48 19.58 -3.69
C SER A 53 3.14 20.72 -4.66
N ARG A 54 2.17 20.52 -5.56
CA ARG A 54 1.63 21.54 -6.47
C ARG A 54 0.40 22.26 -5.93
N GLY A 55 0.04 22.04 -4.66
CA GLY A 55 -1.13 22.65 -4.03
C GLY A 55 -2.47 22.02 -4.44
N VAL A 56 -2.45 20.89 -5.17
CA VAL A 56 -3.66 20.17 -5.58
C VAL A 56 -3.96 19.08 -4.55
N THR A 57 -5.19 19.06 -4.06
CA THR A 57 -5.65 18.03 -3.12
C THR A 57 -6.33 16.90 -3.88
N LEU A 58 -5.92 15.65 -3.62
CA LEU A 58 -6.54 14.47 -4.18
C LEU A 58 -7.27 13.70 -3.09
N SER A 59 -8.56 13.42 -3.30
CA SER A 59 -9.29 12.43 -2.51
C SER A 59 -8.89 11.04 -3.02
N HIS A 60 -7.89 10.44 -2.38
CA HIS A 60 -7.28 9.21 -2.84
C HIS A 60 -7.62 8.02 -1.95
N THR A 61 -8.14 6.95 -2.56
CA THR A 61 -8.46 5.68 -1.89
C THR A 61 -7.92 4.50 -2.68
N THR A 62 -7.93 3.31 -2.08
CA THR A 62 -7.58 2.07 -2.78
C THR A 62 -8.82 1.23 -3.05
N ILE A 63 -8.83 0.53 -4.17
CA ILE A 63 -9.89 -0.38 -4.56
C ILE A 63 -9.29 -1.75 -4.83
N ALA A 64 -9.83 -2.79 -4.21
CA ALA A 64 -9.41 -4.17 -4.44
C ALA A 64 -10.41 -4.90 -5.32
N THR A 65 -9.93 -5.64 -6.31
CA THR A 65 -10.75 -6.50 -7.15
C THR A 65 -10.52 -7.95 -6.75
N ASP A 66 -11.50 -8.59 -6.11
CA ASP A 66 -11.44 -10.02 -5.83
C ASP A 66 -12.03 -10.79 -7.01
N SER A 67 -11.28 -11.77 -7.51
CA SER A 67 -11.85 -12.86 -8.30
C SER A 67 -12.28 -13.98 -7.35
N TYR A 68 -13.58 -14.13 -7.10
CA TYR A 68 -14.10 -15.31 -6.40
C TYR A 68 -13.93 -16.55 -7.29
N VAL A 69 -12.82 -17.28 -7.16
CA VAL A 69 -12.64 -18.57 -7.84
C VAL A 69 -13.32 -19.66 -7.00
N GLY A 70 -14.64 -19.71 -7.07
CA GLY A 70 -15.44 -20.86 -6.64
C GLY A 70 -15.75 -21.74 -7.85
N ILE A 71 -15.47 -23.04 -7.73
CA ILE A 71 -15.73 -24.06 -8.76
C ILE A 71 -17.18 -23.91 -9.29
N ALA A 72 -17.31 -23.77 -10.61
CA ALA A 72 -18.53 -23.85 -11.42
C ALA A 72 -19.47 -22.63 -11.58
N LYS A 73 -19.08 -21.39 -11.26
CA LYS A 73 -19.79 -20.19 -11.76
C LYS A 73 -18.81 -19.12 -12.25
N GLN A 74 -19.15 -18.42 -13.32
CA GLN A 74 -18.44 -17.20 -13.72
C GLN A 74 -18.26 -16.32 -12.48
N ALA A 75 -17.01 -16.15 -12.04
CA ALA A 75 -16.68 -15.39 -10.86
C ALA A 75 -17.19 -13.95 -11.04
N GLU A 76 -18.16 -13.53 -10.23
CA GLU A 76 -18.50 -12.12 -10.13
C GLU A 76 -17.32 -11.43 -9.43
N VAL A 77 -16.55 -10.67 -10.20
CA VAL A 77 -15.47 -9.84 -9.64
C VAL A 77 -16.12 -8.78 -8.77
N THR A 78 -15.86 -8.87 -7.46
CA THR A 78 -16.33 -7.90 -6.46
C THR A 78 -15.26 -6.84 -6.28
N VAL A 79 -15.66 -5.57 -6.25
CA VAL A 79 -14.76 -4.43 -6.16
C VAL A 79 -14.94 -3.76 -4.80
N LYS A 80 -14.02 -4.05 -3.88
CA LYS A 80 -14.03 -3.52 -2.50
C LYS A 80 -13.77 -2.00 -2.52
N ASN A 81 -14.44 -1.26 -1.63
CA ASN A 81 -14.29 0.18 -1.37
C ASN A 81 -14.79 1.13 -2.48
N LEU A 82 -15.46 0.61 -3.51
CA LEU A 82 -15.99 1.44 -4.60
C LEU A 82 -17.24 2.21 -4.18
N GLU A 83 -17.98 1.71 -3.18
CA GLU A 83 -19.21 2.30 -2.66
C GLU A 83 -18.98 3.71 -2.14
N HIS A 84 -17.88 3.92 -1.42
CA HIS A 84 -17.54 5.23 -0.87
C HIS A 84 -17.30 6.26 -1.99
N LEU A 85 -16.55 5.88 -3.03
CA LEU A 85 -16.32 6.77 -4.16
C LEU A 85 -17.63 7.16 -4.86
N ALA A 86 -18.51 6.18 -5.10
CA ALA A 86 -19.79 6.41 -5.75
C ALA A 86 -20.71 7.37 -4.97
N GLN A 87 -20.53 7.49 -3.65
CA GLN A 87 -21.30 8.39 -2.79
C GLN A 87 -20.82 9.84 -2.83
N VAL A 88 -19.56 10.09 -3.22
CA VAL A 88 -18.92 11.42 -3.10
C VAL A 88 -18.53 12.03 -4.44
N ILE A 89 -18.57 11.26 -5.52
CA ILE A 89 -18.18 11.71 -6.86
C ILE A 89 -19.32 12.45 -7.58
N CYS A 90 -18.96 13.43 -8.40
CA CYS A 90 -19.87 14.17 -9.29
C CYS A 90 -19.36 14.14 -10.75
N PRO A 91 -20.21 14.46 -11.74
CA PRO A 91 -19.85 14.36 -13.16
C PRO A 91 -18.70 15.27 -13.59
N GLU A 92 -18.54 16.41 -12.93
CA GLU A 92 -17.51 17.42 -13.18
C GLU A 92 -16.16 17.06 -12.55
N ASP A 93 -16.13 16.05 -11.67
CA ASP A 93 -14.91 15.62 -11.01
C ASP A 93 -14.07 14.77 -11.97
N GLY A 94 -12.77 15.09 -12.11
CA GLY A 94 -11.82 14.20 -12.75
C GLY A 94 -11.49 13.00 -11.85
N LEU A 95 -11.54 11.79 -12.40
CA LEU A 95 -11.12 10.55 -11.75
C LEU A 95 -9.81 10.01 -12.33
N LEU A 96 -8.78 9.90 -11.50
CA LEU A 96 -7.54 9.20 -11.84
C LEU A 96 -7.57 7.76 -11.35
N ILE A 97 -7.38 6.80 -12.24
CA ILE A 97 -7.18 5.38 -11.89
C ILE A 97 -5.69 5.06 -12.00
N VAL A 98 -5.10 4.54 -10.94
CA VAL A 98 -3.67 4.26 -10.86
C VAL A 98 -3.44 2.75 -10.76
N ASP A 99 -2.63 2.22 -11.67
CA ASP A 99 -2.21 0.82 -11.66
C ASP A 99 -0.72 0.72 -12.01
N ASP A 100 -0.04 -0.32 -11.57
CA ASP A 100 1.40 -0.46 -11.80
C ASP A 100 1.74 -0.86 -13.24
N VAL A 101 0.94 -1.75 -13.83
CA VAL A 101 1.02 -2.16 -15.22
C VAL A 101 -0.34 -2.14 -15.92
N TYR A 102 -0.42 -1.52 -17.09
CA TYR A 102 -1.56 -1.65 -17.99
C TYR A 102 -1.27 -2.70 -19.06
N GLU A 103 -1.87 -3.88 -18.93
CA GLU A 103 -1.80 -4.94 -19.94
C GLU A 103 -3.08 -5.00 -20.78
N SER A 104 -4.12 -5.68 -20.30
CA SER A 104 -5.38 -5.84 -21.03
C SER A 104 -6.39 -4.72 -20.78
N GLY A 105 -6.30 -4.07 -19.62
CA GLY A 105 -7.29 -3.10 -19.13
C GLY A 105 -8.60 -3.71 -18.63
N ARG A 106 -8.71 -5.05 -18.51
CA ARG A 106 -9.94 -5.74 -18.08
C ARG A 106 -10.38 -5.36 -16.66
N THR A 107 -9.44 -5.27 -15.72
CA THR A 107 -9.71 -4.87 -14.34
C THR A 107 -10.27 -3.46 -14.29
N ILE A 108 -9.62 -2.53 -15.01
CA ILE A 108 -10.03 -1.13 -15.09
C ILE A 108 -11.41 -0.99 -15.74
N LYS A 109 -11.64 -1.67 -16.87
CA LYS A 109 -12.96 -1.73 -17.52
C LYS A 109 -14.04 -2.11 -16.52
N ARG A 110 -13.82 -3.17 -15.74
CA ARG A 110 -14.79 -3.66 -14.75
C ARG A 110 -15.05 -2.63 -13.64
N VAL A 111 -14.00 -1.99 -13.11
CA VAL A 111 -14.13 -0.92 -12.11
C VAL A 111 -14.96 0.23 -12.66
N VAL A 112 -14.69 0.66 -13.90
CA VAL A 112 -15.41 1.76 -14.57
C VAL A 112 -16.88 1.42 -14.80
N GLU A 113 -17.17 0.21 -15.30
CA GLU A 113 -18.54 -0.27 -15.49
C GLU A 113 -19.34 -0.30 -14.17
N LEU A 114 -18.73 -0.81 -13.10
CA LEU A 114 -19.36 -0.86 -11.78
C LEU A 114 -19.57 0.55 -11.21
N LEU A 115 -18.56 1.42 -11.31
CA LEU A 115 -18.66 2.80 -10.86
C LEU A 115 -19.80 3.53 -11.58
N ARG A 116 -19.88 3.41 -12.91
CA ARG A 116 -20.97 4.02 -13.70
C ARG A 116 -22.32 3.47 -13.32
N LYS A 117 -22.43 2.17 -13.05
CA LYS A 117 -23.68 1.55 -12.58
C LYS A 117 -24.10 2.10 -11.21
N MET A 118 -23.16 2.29 -10.28
CA MET A 118 -23.41 2.74 -8.91
C MET A 118 -23.69 4.24 -8.84
N ALA A 119 -22.84 5.06 -9.48
CA ALA A 119 -22.95 6.52 -9.48
C ALA A 119 -24.02 7.04 -10.44
N ARG A 120 -24.42 6.25 -11.45
CA ARG A 120 -25.43 6.61 -12.47
C ARG A 120 -25.06 7.95 -13.13
N ALA A 121 -25.98 8.92 -13.11
CA ALA A 121 -25.77 10.25 -13.67
C ALA A 121 -24.64 11.04 -12.99
N ASN A 122 -24.19 10.63 -11.79
CA ASN A 122 -23.08 11.25 -11.07
C ASN A 122 -21.70 10.71 -11.48
N ALA A 123 -21.64 9.71 -12.36
CA ALA A 123 -20.37 9.17 -12.80
C ALA A 123 -19.50 10.26 -13.46
N PRO A 124 -18.18 10.29 -13.16
CA PRO A 124 -17.28 11.31 -13.69
C PRO A 124 -17.22 11.23 -15.21
N LYS A 125 -17.28 12.39 -15.87
CA LYS A 125 -17.18 12.49 -17.34
C LYS A 125 -15.74 12.27 -17.81
N GLU A 126 -14.77 12.66 -16.99
CA GLU A 126 -13.35 12.54 -17.30
C GLU A 126 -12.71 11.49 -16.38
N ILE A 127 -12.31 10.37 -16.97
CA ILE A 127 -11.60 9.28 -16.29
C ILE A 127 -10.29 9.01 -17.04
N VAL A 128 -9.16 9.07 -16.33
CA VAL A 128 -7.83 8.85 -16.90
C VAL A 128 -7.14 7.71 -16.15
N VAL A 129 -6.44 6.86 -16.88
CA VAL A 129 -5.59 5.81 -16.29
C VAL A 129 -4.14 6.29 -16.27
N ALA A 130 -3.45 6.10 -15.15
CA ALA A 130 -2.02 6.34 -15.01
C ALA A 130 -1.29 5.06 -14.62
N THR A 131 -0.21 4.74 -15.34
CA THR A 131 0.61 3.54 -15.09
C THR A 131 2.08 3.79 -15.34
N ILE A 132 2.98 3.01 -14.71
CA ILE A 132 4.40 3.06 -15.09
C ILE A 132 4.59 2.31 -16.40
N HIS A 133 4.15 1.04 -16.43
CA HIS A 133 4.44 0.15 -17.53
C HIS A 133 3.18 -0.14 -18.35
N HIS A 134 3.29 -0.04 -19.67
CA HIS A 134 2.22 -0.37 -20.61
C HIS A 134 2.66 -1.48 -21.56
N LYS A 135 1.83 -2.51 -21.73
CA LYS A 135 2.06 -3.59 -22.72
C LYS A 135 1.05 -3.45 -23.87
N PRO A 136 1.35 -2.62 -24.89
CA PRO A 136 0.36 -2.19 -25.88
C PRO A 136 -0.29 -3.33 -26.67
N GLY A 137 0.45 -4.37 -27.05
CA GLY A 137 -0.14 -5.47 -27.84
C GLY A 137 -1.08 -6.40 -27.04
N ARG A 138 -1.06 -6.32 -25.70
CA ARG A 138 -2.05 -6.98 -24.82
C ARG A 138 -3.31 -6.15 -24.59
N ARG A 139 -3.33 -4.88 -25.00
CA ARG A 139 -4.46 -3.97 -24.76
C ARG A 139 -5.74 -4.50 -25.39
N ARG A 140 -6.81 -4.55 -24.61
CA ARG A 140 -8.17 -4.93 -25.05
C ARG A 140 -9.23 -3.91 -24.64
N TYR A 141 -8.90 -2.99 -23.75
CA TYR A 141 -9.75 -1.87 -23.36
C TYR A 141 -9.05 -0.56 -23.75
N ASP A 142 -9.73 0.24 -24.56
CA ASP A 142 -9.21 1.46 -25.19
C ASP A 142 -10.10 2.69 -25.01
N GLU A 143 -11.23 2.55 -24.30
CA GLU A 143 -12.19 3.63 -24.06
C GLU A 143 -11.59 4.82 -23.31
N LEU A 144 -10.65 4.56 -22.39
CA LEU A 144 -10.05 5.60 -21.55
C LEU A 144 -8.65 6.02 -22.03
N PRO A 145 -8.29 7.30 -21.89
CA PRO A 145 -6.92 7.74 -22.06
C PRO A 145 -6.01 7.08 -21.01
N VAL A 146 -4.84 6.64 -21.46
CA VAL A 146 -3.81 6.01 -20.61
C VAL A 146 -2.54 6.87 -20.69
N ILE A 147 -2.08 7.35 -19.53
CA ILE A 147 -0.80 8.02 -19.36
C ILE A 147 0.17 6.97 -18.80
N ALA A 148 1.11 6.54 -19.63
CA ALA A 148 2.14 5.58 -19.27
C ALA A 148 3.53 6.23 -19.29
N LEU A 149 4.43 5.84 -18.39
CA LEU A 149 5.83 6.29 -18.46
C LEU A 149 6.64 5.52 -19.49
N GLN A 150 6.40 4.21 -19.60
CA GLN A 150 7.21 3.31 -20.41
C GLN A 150 6.34 2.25 -21.07
N GLU A 151 6.65 1.94 -22.32
CA GLU A 151 6.14 0.74 -22.99
C GLU A 151 7.13 -0.42 -22.78
N ILE A 152 6.59 -1.59 -22.47
CA ILE A 152 7.38 -2.80 -22.19
C ILE A 152 6.88 -3.94 -23.09
N ALA A 153 7.82 -4.77 -23.54
CA ALA A 153 7.52 -5.93 -24.36
C ALA A 153 6.63 -6.95 -23.62
N GLU A 154 5.83 -7.70 -24.38
CA GLU A 154 4.80 -8.57 -23.80
C GLU A 154 5.34 -9.74 -22.98
N ASP A 155 6.50 -10.24 -23.36
CA ASP A 155 7.20 -11.39 -22.79
C ASP A 155 8.07 -11.02 -21.58
N VAL A 156 8.11 -9.75 -21.21
CA VAL A 156 8.78 -9.27 -19.98
C VAL A 156 7.84 -9.46 -18.80
N TRP A 157 8.29 -10.22 -17.81
CA TRP A 157 7.69 -10.27 -16.48
C TRP A 157 8.29 -9.16 -15.63
N ILE A 158 7.45 -8.31 -15.07
CA ILE A 158 7.87 -7.19 -14.22
C ILE A 158 7.70 -7.65 -12.79
N ASP A 159 8.76 -7.53 -12.00
CA ASP A 159 8.77 -7.85 -10.58
C ASP A 159 8.95 -6.55 -9.80
N TYR A 160 7.90 -6.14 -9.08
CA TYR A 160 7.89 -4.88 -8.34
C TYR A 160 8.56 -5.03 -6.97
N PRO A 161 9.06 -3.92 -6.37
CA PRO A 161 9.86 -3.99 -5.15
C PRO A 161 9.25 -4.80 -4.01
N HIS A 162 7.93 -4.67 -3.83
CA HIS A 162 7.22 -5.28 -2.72
C HIS A 162 6.92 -6.76 -2.92
N GLU A 163 6.94 -7.26 -4.15
CA GLU A 163 6.55 -8.63 -4.52
C GLU A 163 7.65 -9.64 -4.17
N LEU A 164 7.28 -10.81 -3.64
CA LEU A 164 8.24 -11.91 -3.44
C LEU A 164 7.67 -13.25 -3.82
N ALA A 165 6.38 -13.46 -3.58
CA ALA A 165 5.79 -14.79 -3.66
C ALA A 165 5.95 -15.42 -5.06
N ASP A 166 5.94 -14.64 -6.12
CA ASP A 166 6.02 -15.14 -7.50
C ASP A 166 7.45 -15.50 -7.92
N LEU A 167 8.45 -15.09 -7.12
CA LEU A 167 9.85 -15.51 -7.27
C LEU A 167 10.16 -16.81 -6.54
N VAL A 168 9.26 -17.26 -5.64
CA VAL A 168 9.49 -18.44 -4.80
C VAL A 168 9.23 -19.71 -5.59
N ASP A 169 10.27 -20.53 -5.67
CA ASP A 169 10.17 -21.92 -6.06
C ASP A 169 10.45 -22.79 -4.81
N PRO A 170 9.47 -23.61 -4.34
CA PRO A 170 9.68 -24.51 -3.21
C PRO A 170 10.80 -25.54 -3.45
N ASP A 171 11.08 -25.89 -4.70
CA ASP A 171 12.09 -26.86 -5.08
C ASP A 171 13.48 -26.22 -5.25
N ASP A 172 13.59 -24.89 -5.22
CA ASP A 172 14.85 -24.14 -5.19
C ASP A 172 15.27 -23.84 -3.74
N PRO A 173 16.22 -24.58 -3.15
CA PRO A 173 16.67 -24.34 -1.78
C PRO A 173 17.48 -23.04 -1.63
N ASP A 174 18.01 -22.51 -2.74
CA ASP A 174 18.91 -21.35 -2.76
C ASP A 174 18.18 -20.03 -3.00
N ASP A 175 16.90 -20.08 -3.39
CA ASP A 175 16.10 -18.88 -3.70
C ASP A 175 16.82 -17.95 -4.70
N ALA A 176 17.36 -18.53 -5.77
CA ALA A 176 18.27 -17.83 -6.69
C ALA A 176 17.62 -16.57 -7.29
N ARG A 177 16.31 -16.61 -7.59
CA ARG A 177 15.56 -15.46 -8.11
C ARG A 177 15.39 -14.33 -7.10
N ILE A 178 15.25 -14.65 -5.81
CA ILE A 178 15.18 -13.62 -4.76
C ILE A 178 16.57 -13.02 -4.53
N ARG A 179 17.61 -13.85 -4.61
CA ARG A 179 19.00 -13.39 -4.52
C ARG A 179 19.36 -12.45 -5.68
N ASP A 180 18.92 -12.78 -6.90
CA ASP A 180 19.09 -11.94 -8.09
C ASP A 180 18.35 -10.59 -7.97
N LYS A 181 17.14 -10.61 -7.40
CA LYS A 181 16.38 -9.39 -7.09
C LYS A 181 17.13 -8.46 -6.13
N ASP A 182 17.49 -8.95 -4.95
CA ASP A 182 18.23 -8.19 -3.94
C ASP A 182 18.86 -9.14 -2.90
N GLU A 183 20.19 -9.16 -2.84
CA GLU A 183 20.94 -10.02 -1.90
C GLU A 183 20.61 -9.73 -0.42
N ALA A 184 20.26 -8.49 -0.07
CA ALA A 184 19.88 -8.16 1.30
C ALA A 184 18.49 -8.73 1.66
N ILE A 185 17.53 -8.71 0.73
CA ILE A 185 16.23 -9.37 0.94
C ILE A 185 16.44 -10.86 1.15
N TRP A 186 17.20 -11.51 0.26
CA TRP A 186 17.55 -12.92 0.35
C TRP A 186 18.20 -13.26 1.70
N SER A 187 19.17 -12.44 2.13
CA SER A 187 19.85 -12.62 3.41
C SER A 187 18.89 -12.50 4.61
N ILE A 188 18.02 -11.48 4.62
CA ILE A 188 17.06 -11.25 5.72
C ILE A 188 16.11 -12.43 5.86
N LEU A 189 15.53 -12.92 4.75
CA LEU A 189 14.59 -14.04 4.76
C LEU A 189 15.19 -15.31 5.38
N ARG A 190 16.51 -15.48 5.29
CA ARG A 190 17.23 -16.64 5.80
C ARG A 190 17.87 -16.44 7.18
N SER A 191 17.97 -15.20 7.64
CA SER A 191 18.58 -14.85 8.92
C SER A 191 17.70 -15.12 10.15
N GLY A 192 16.40 -15.39 9.94
CA GLY A 192 15.43 -15.57 11.01
C GLY A 192 15.01 -14.25 11.68
N PRO A 193 14.28 -14.32 12.80
CA PRO A 193 13.78 -13.15 13.50
C PRO A 193 14.90 -12.24 14.02
N THR A 194 14.64 -10.94 14.03
CA THR A 194 15.56 -9.90 14.50
C THR A 194 14.95 -9.14 15.68
N ASP A 195 15.77 -8.84 16.69
CA ASP A 195 15.35 -8.02 17.82
C ASP A 195 15.20 -6.54 17.41
N PRO A 196 14.29 -5.78 18.04
CA PRO A 196 14.16 -4.35 17.78
C PRO A 196 15.45 -3.57 18.09
N GLU A 197 15.82 -2.68 17.18
CA GLU A 197 16.98 -1.79 17.32
C GLU A 197 16.55 -0.42 17.83
N THR A 198 17.31 0.16 18.78
CA THR A 198 17.11 1.56 19.20
C THR A 198 17.97 2.47 18.34
N ILE A 199 17.33 3.38 17.61
CA ILE A 199 17.99 4.31 16.69
C ILE A 199 18.18 5.66 17.35
N THR A 200 19.43 6.13 17.39
CA THR A 200 19.74 7.52 17.70
C THR A 200 19.72 8.33 16.42
N VAL A 201 18.95 9.41 16.40
CA VAL A 201 18.77 10.25 15.21
C VAL A 201 19.47 11.59 15.44
N ASP A 202 20.51 11.83 14.67
CA ASP A 202 21.19 13.12 14.63
C ASP A 202 20.34 14.13 13.83
N GLY A 203 19.76 15.10 14.54
CA GLY A 203 18.93 16.15 13.97
C GLY A 203 17.44 16.06 14.33
N ASP A 204 16.60 16.62 13.47
CA ASP A 204 15.18 16.81 13.74
C ASP A 204 14.30 15.64 13.31
N TYR A 205 14.76 14.82 12.36
CA TYR A 205 14.01 13.70 11.81
C TYR A 205 14.92 12.63 11.23
N LEU A 206 14.40 11.40 11.15
CA LEU A 206 15.00 10.31 10.37
C LEU A 206 14.35 10.29 8.98
N TYR A 207 15.14 10.49 7.93
CA TYR A 207 14.69 10.20 6.57
C TYR A 207 14.96 8.73 6.25
N VAL A 208 13.98 8.06 5.66
CA VAL A 208 14.09 6.66 5.25
C VAL A 208 13.95 6.58 3.74
N THR A 209 14.91 5.94 3.07
CA THR A 209 14.86 5.64 1.63
C THR A 209 13.84 4.55 1.31
N ALA A 210 13.45 4.39 0.03
CA ALA A 210 12.47 3.35 -0.31
C ALA A 210 13.05 1.96 -0.08
N ARG A 211 14.35 1.79 -0.35
CA ARG A 211 15.06 0.53 -0.09
C ARG A 211 15.16 0.21 1.41
N GLU A 212 15.57 1.16 2.25
CA GLU A 212 15.64 0.92 3.70
C GLU A 212 14.28 0.55 4.29
N LEU A 213 13.22 1.27 3.88
CA LEU A 213 11.87 0.95 4.32
C LEU A 213 11.49 -0.47 3.90
N LEU A 214 11.74 -0.85 2.64
CA LEU A 214 11.46 -2.21 2.16
C LEU A 214 12.16 -3.26 3.02
N LEU A 215 13.47 -3.11 3.26
CA LEU A 215 14.25 -4.07 4.05
C LEU A 215 13.73 -4.17 5.50
N ASP A 216 13.38 -3.05 6.13
CA ASP A 216 12.79 -3.06 7.47
C ASP A 216 11.41 -3.74 7.48
N CYS A 217 10.59 -3.54 6.44
CA CYS A 217 9.31 -4.24 6.28
C CYS A 217 9.51 -5.75 6.07
N ILE A 218 10.54 -6.18 5.34
CA ILE A 218 10.87 -7.60 5.19
C ILE A 218 11.27 -8.20 6.54
N ARG A 219 12.14 -7.53 7.32
CA ARG A 219 12.49 -7.97 8.68
C ARG A 219 11.27 -8.11 9.58
N LEU A 220 10.38 -7.12 9.53
CA LEU A 220 9.11 -7.16 10.27
C LEU A 220 8.26 -8.37 9.85
N GLY A 221 8.18 -8.65 8.56
CA GLY A 221 7.49 -9.82 8.02
C GLY A 221 8.09 -11.14 8.50
N VAL A 222 9.43 -11.25 8.57
CA VAL A 222 10.12 -12.43 9.08
C VAL A 222 9.78 -12.65 10.56
N ASN A 223 9.83 -11.60 11.38
CA ASN A 223 9.44 -11.69 12.80
C ASN A 223 8.01 -12.20 12.97
N ILE A 224 7.07 -11.72 12.14
CA ILE A 224 5.67 -12.15 12.18
C ILE A 224 5.51 -13.59 11.69
N ALA A 225 6.17 -13.99 10.59
CA ALA A 225 6.02 -15.33 10.01
C ALA A 225 6.63 -16.45 10.87
N HIS A 226 7.56 -16.09 11.76
CA HIS A 226 8.17 -17.00 12.73
C HIS A 226 7.45 -17.02 14.09
N ASP A 227 6.41 -16.22 14.30
CA ASP A 227 5.65 -16.25 15.54
C ASP A 227 4.70 -17.46 15.56
N GLU A 228 5.02 -18.46 16.39
CA GLU A 228 4.21 -19.67 16.55
C GLU A 228 2.89 -19.42 17.30
N THR A 229 2.79 -18.30 18.02
CA THR A 229 1.62 -17.96 18.85
C THR A 229 0.58 -17.13 18.10
N PHE A 230 0.91 -16.64 16.91
CA PHE A 230 0.02 -15.81 16.12
C PHE A 230 0.33 -15.87 14.64
N ARG A 231 -0.72 -16.09 13.87
CA ARG A 231 -0.69 -16.06 12.42
C ARG A 231 -1.89 -15.24 11.94
N PRO A 232 -1.71 -14.22 11.10
CA PRO A 232 -2.82 -13.43 10.61
C PRO A 232 -3.69 -14.24 9.64
N ASP A 233 -5.00 -14.14 9.82
CA ASP A 233 -6.01 -14.47 8.81
C ASP A 233 -6.36 -13.22 7.98
N PHE A 234 -6.27 -12.04 8.61
CA PHE A 234 -6.43 -10.74 7.97
C PHE A 234 -5.25 -9.83 8.27
N ILE A 235 -4.74 -9.16 7.24
CA ILE A 235 -3.85 -8.02 7.35
C ILE A 235 -4.64 -6.76 6.99
N VAL A 236 -4.66 -5.79 7.90
CA VAL A 236 -5.32 -4.49 7.73
C VAL A 236 -4.25 -3.42 7.69
N ALA A 237 -3.86 -2.97 6.49
CA ALA A 237 -2.88 -1.92 6.31
C ALA A 237 -3.55 -0.54 6.44
N LEU A 238 -3.04 0.30 7.35
CA LEU A 238 -3.59 1.64 7.52
C LEU A 238 -3.11 2.56 6.40
N TRP A 239 -4.04 3.07 5.61
CA TRP A 239 -3.72 4.08 4.59
C TRP A 239 -3.59 5.47 5.24
N PRO A 240 -2.59 6.28 4.82
CA PRO A 240 -1.71 6.04 3.68
C PRO A 240 -0.42 5.27 4.00
N ALA A 241 0.11 5.43 5.21
CA ALA A 241 1.48 5.00 5.53
C ALA A 241 1.63 3.48 5.61
N GLY A 242 0.80 2.82 6.40
CA GLY A 242 0.83 1.38 6.65
C GLY A 242 0.74 0.49 5.42
N VAL A 243 0.29 0.98 4.26
CA VAL A 243 0.34 0.20 3.02
C VAL A 243 1.75 -0.14 2.57
N LEU A 244 2.70 0.80 2.69
CA LEU A 244 4.09 0.56 2.32
C LEU A 244 4.74 -0.53 3.19
N ALA A 245 4.21 -0.75 4.39
CA ALA A 245 4.63 -1.82 5.29
C ALA A 245 3.85 -3.12 5.09
N GLY A 246 2.53 -3.04 4.95
CA GLY A 246 1.67 -4.22 4.83
C GLY A 246 1.93 -5.03 3.57
N LEU A 247 2.29 -4.38 2.46
CA LEU A 247 2.57 -5.07 1.20
C LEU A 247 3.77 -6.04 1.30
N PRO A 248 4.99 -5.60 1.66
CA PRO A 248 6.11 -6.52 1.84
C PRO A 248 5.86 -7.54 2.96
N VAL A 249 5.23 -7.16 4.08
CA VAL A 249 4.92 -8.10 5.18
C VAL A 249 4.03 -9.24 4.69
N HIS A 250 2.99 -8.96 3.90
CA HIS A 250 2.15 -10.00 3.30
C HIS A 250 2.96 -10.90 2.36
N GLU A 251 3.85 -10.33 1.54
CA GLU A 251 4.69 -11.13 0.63
C GLU A 251 5.66 -12.06 1.38
N VAL A 252 6.22 -11.63 2.51
CA VAL A 252 7.03 -12.50 3.38
C VAL A 252 6.20 -13.63 4.00
N VAL A 253 4.97 -13.35 4.46
CA VAL A 253 4.08 -14.40 4.97
C VAL A 253 3.82 -15.44 3.87
N LYS A 254 3.51 -15.00 2.64
CA LYS A 254 3.34 -15.92 1.50
C LYS A 254 4.60 -16.71 1.18
N TYR A 255 5.78 -16.08 1.25
CA TYR A 255 7.06 -16.75 1.05
C TYR A 255 7.20 -17.96 1.99
N PHE A 256 7.01 -17.76 3.30
CA PHE A 256 7.14 -18.85 4.27
C PHE A 256 6.05 -19.91 4.14
N LEU A 257 4.82 -19.54 3.78
CA LEU A 257 3.75 -20.52 3.50
C LEU A 257 4.09 -21.42 2.31
N LYS A 258 4.63 -20.85 1.23
CA LYS A 258 5.09 -21.61 0.06
C LYS A 258 6.27 -22.52 0.41
N LYS A 259 7.29 -22.02 1.12
CA LYS A 259 8.47 -22.81 1.52
C LYS A 259 8.15 -23.96 2.47
N ARG A 260 7.16 -23.81 3.35
CA ARG A 260 6.69 -24.89 4.23
C ARG A 260 5.83 -25.93 3.51
N GLY A 261 5.43 -25.68 2.26
CA GLY A 261 4.49 -26.52 1.53
C GLY A 261 3.10 -26.60 2.20
N SER A 262 2.74 -25.62 3.02
CA SER A 262 1.45 -25.66 3.73
C SER A 262 0.31 -25.42 2.73
N GLY A 263 -0.75 -26.23 2.78
CA GLY A 263 -2.01 -25.94 2.08
C GLY A 263 -2.79 -24.77 2.68
N ASP A 264 -2.22 -24.09 3.67
CA ASP A 264 -2.88 -23.04 4.40
C ASP A 264 -3.03 -21.78 3.54
N ARG A 265 -4.16 -21.10 3.73
CA ARG A 265 -4.47 -19.87 3.00
C ARG A 265 -3.55 -18.72 3.45
N ALA A 266 -3.09 -17.93 2.49
CA ALA A 266 -2.48 -16.63 2.78
C ALA A 266 -3.52 -15.70 3.44
N PRO A 267 -3.10 -14.80 4.34
CA PRO A 267 -4.03 -13.84 4.93
C PRO A 267 -4.69 -13.01 3.84
N ASP A 268 -5.97 -12.70 4.03
CA ASP A 268 -6.57 -11.65 3.23
C ASP A 268 -5.97 -10.30 3.63
N HIS A 269 -5.74 -9.41 2.66
CA HIS A 269 -5.04 -8.17 2.88
C HIS A 269 -5.79 -7.02 2.24
N ILE A 270 -6.17 -6.05 3.06
CA ILE A 270 -6.91 -4.87 2.64
C ILE A 270 -6.28 -3.60 3.24
N SER A 271 -6.44 -2.48 2.54
CA SER A 271 -6.16 -1.16 3.09
C SER A 271 -7.41 -0.53 3.69
N VAL A 272 -7.24 0.11 4.84
CA VAL A 272 -8.29 0.90 5.50
C VAL A 272 -7.85 2.36 5.52
N ASN A 273 -8.65 3.24 4.91
CA ASN A 273 -8.33 4.67 4.86
C ASN A 273 -8.56 5.31 6.23
N THR A 274 -7.51 5.91 6.79
CA THR A 274 -7.55 6.63 8.06
C THR A 274 -7.24 8.12 7.92
N GLU A 275 -7.07 8.62 6.69
CA GLU A 275 -6.86 10.05 6.45
C GLU A 275 -8.07 10.87 6.90
N THR A 276 -7.80 12.02 7.52
CA THR A 276 -8.83 12.99 7.86
C THR A 276 -9.27 13.72 6.60
N THR A 277 -10.57 13.72 6.31
CA THR A 277 -11.14 14.60 5.29
C THR A 277 -11.24 16.03 5.86
N ARG A 278 -10.96 17.05 5.04
CA ARG A 278 -11.03 18.47 5.48
C ARG A 278 -12.42 18.90 5.99
N SER A 279 -13.46 18.15 5.62
CA SER A 279 -14.86 18.48 5.90
C SER A 279 -15.40 17.91 7.21
N SER A 280 -14.59 17.18 7.98
CA SER A 280 -15.04 16.48 9.19
C SER A 280 -13.96 16.40 10.26
N TYR A 281 -14.32 16.74 11.51
CA TYR A 281 -13.47 16.48 12.68
C TYR A 281 -13.37 14.98 13.05
N ARG A 282 -14.26 14.13 12.52
CA ARG A 282 -14.17 12.67 12.65
C ARG A 282 -13.43 12.07 11.45
N ARG A 283 -12.47 11.18 11.70
CA ARG A 283 -11.86 10.35 10.64
C ARG A 283 -12.93 9.46 10.05
N GLN A 284 -13.12 9.56 8.73
CA GLN A 284 -13.96 8.62 8.02
C GLN A 284 -13.12 7.39 7.71
N ILE A 285 -13.38 6.29 8.41
CA ILE A 285 -12.66 5.04 8.18
C ILE A 285 -13.33 4.30 7.03
N ILE A 286 -12.66 4.25 5.88
CA ILE A 286 -13.16 3.60 4.65
C ILE A 286 -12.55 2.19 4.56
N GLY A 287 -13.37 1.22 4.17
CA GLY A 287 -12.96 -0.19 3.99
C GLY A 287 -13.28 -1.12 5.15
N ILE A 288 -14.08 -0.67 6.11
CA ILE A 288 -14.56 -1.51 7.21
C ILE A 288 -15.68 -2.46 6.77
N GLN A 289 -16.55 -2.06 5.84
CA GLN A 289 -17.69 -2.89 5.41
C GLN A 289 -17.24 -4.27 4.95
N TYR A 290 -16.17 -4.32 4.14
CA TYR A 290 -15.60 -5.58 3.70
C TYR A 290 -15.16 -6.46 4.88
N LEU A 291 -14.48 -5.87 5.86
CA LEU A 291 -14.04 -6.58 7.06
C LEU A 291 -15.23 -7.07 7.91
N GLU A 292 -16.30 -6.27 8.01
CA GLU A 292 -17.54 -6.64 8.71
C GLU A 292 -18.18 -7.90 8.11
N ASP A 293 -18.17 -8.00 6.78
CA ASP A 293 -18.80 -9.10 6.05
C ASP A 293 -17.97 -10.40 6.09
N HIS A 294 -16.67 -10.34 6.39
CA HIS A 294 -15.74 -11.46 6.21
C HIS A 294 -15.03 -11.92 7.49
N ILE A 295 -14.90 -11.07 8.51
CA ILE A 295 -14.25 -11.44 9.77
C ILE A 295 -15.20 -12.21 10.68
N ASN A 296 -14.68 -13.31 11.24
CA ASN A 296 -15.30 -14.15 12.24
C ASN A 296 -14.54 -14.07 13.57
N SER A 297 -15.20 -14.52 14.65
CA SER A 297 -14.65 -14.47 16.01
C SER A 297 -13.36 -15.28 16.21
N GLY A 298 -13.13 -16.25 15.33
CA GLY A 298 -11.95 -17.11 15.31
C GLY A 298 -10.82 -16.61 14.44
N ASP A 299 -10.91 -15.41 13.85
CA ASP A 299 -9.90 -14.88 12.95
C ASP A 299 -8.86 -14.04 13.71
N ASN A 300 -7.60 -14.14 13.30
CA ASN A 300 -6.48 -13.35 13.79
C ASN A 300 -6.31 -12.14 12.88
N ILE A 301 -6.32 -10.94 13.48
CA ILE A 301 -6.28 -9.67 12.74
C ILE A 301 -4.95 -8.99 13.04
N LEU A 302 -4.17 -8.72 12.01
CA LEU A 302 -2.95 -7.93 12.12
C LEU A 302 -3.19 -6.54 11.52
N ILE A 303 -3.19 -5.51 12.36
CA ILE A 303 -3.25 -4.11 11.91
C ILE A 303 -1.81 -3.62 11.71
N ILE A 304 -1.52 -3.05 10.54
CA ILE A 304 -0.17 -2.59 10.17
C ILE A 304 -0.16 -1.08 9.92
N ASP A 305 0.76 -0.39 10.57
CA ASP A 305 1.10 1.02 10.30
C ASP A 305 2.62 1.16 10.10
N SER A 306 3.10 2.17 9.38
CA SER A 306 4.56 2.37 9.24
C SER A 306 5.19 2.97 10.48
N THR A 307 4.45 3.80 11.24
CA THR A 307 4.93 4.30 12.54
C THR A 307 3.86 4.20 13.61
N PHE A 308 4.16 3.49 14.69
CA PHE A 308 3.37 3.53 15.91
C PHE A 308 3.89 4.65 16.82
N ARG A 309 3.11 5.72 16.97
CA ARG A 309 3.34 6.79 17.96
C ARG A 309 2.44 6.54 19.17
N ALA A 310 1.57 7.48 19.54
CA ALA A 310 0.56 7.26 20.58
C ALA A 310 -0.64 6.37 20.15
N GLY A 311 -0.52 5.65 19.02
CA GLY A 311 -1.51 4.66 18.56
C GLY A 311 -2.84 5.20 18.04
N ARG A 312 -3.00 6.51 17.79
CA ARG A 312 -4.32 7.10 17.44
C ARG A 312 -5.03 6.39 16.27
N GLY A 313 -4.37 6.26 15.11
CA GLY A 313 -4.97 5.63 13.92
C GLY A 313 -5.35 4.17 14.14
N VAL A 314 -4.45 3.41 14.76
CA VAL A 314 -4.68 2.01 15.13
C VAL A 314 -5.90 1.88 16.05
N ASN A 315 -5.98 2.69 17.11
CA ASN A 315 -7.08 2.62 18.06
C ASN A 315 -8.41 3.07 17.45
N ASP A 316 -8.42 4.05 16.54
CA ASP A 316 -9.63 4.44 15.81
C ASP A 316 -10.17 3.27 14.97
N VAL A 317 -9.28 2.52 14.31
CA VAL A 317 -9.66 1.32 13.54
C VAL A 317 -10.13 0.19 14.45
N VAL A 318 -9.45 -0.07 15.57
CA VAL A 318 -9.88 -1.08 16.56
C VAL A 318 -11.28 -0.76 17.09
N MET A 319 -11.52 0.51 17.47
CA MET A 319 -12.84 0.96 17.92
C MET A 319 -13.89 0.75 16.84
N ARG A 320 -13.58 1.09 15.58
CA ARG A 320 -14.52 0.91 14.46
C ARG A 320 -14.81 -0.56 14.16
N LEU A 321 -13.81 -1.44 14.27
CA LEU A 321 -14.00 -2.89 14.18
C LEU A 321 -14.90 -3.39 15.32
N LYS A 322 -14.70 -2.93 16.56
CA LYS A 322 -15.58 -3.29 17.69
C LYS A 322 -17.02 -2.88 17.45
N GLU A 323 -17.25 -1.69 16.89
CA GLU A 323 -18.60 -1.20 16.56
C GLU A 323 -19.28 -2.02 15.45
N ALA A 324 -18.56 -2.34 14.38
CA ALA A 324 -19.07 -3.05 13.21
C ALA A 324 -19.29 -4.53 13.51
N LEU A 325 -18.26 -5.24 13.95
CA LEU A 325 -18.29 -6.69 14.14
C LEU A 325 -18.97 -7.12 15.44
N ARG A 326 -18.99 -6.25 16.47
CA ARG A 326 -19.61 -6.51 17.78
C ARG A 326 -19.17 -7.87 18.36
N ARG A 327 -20.12 -8.82 18.49
CA ARG A 327 -19.88 -10.18 18.99
C ARG A 327 -18.98 -11.04 18.10
N ASN A 328 -18.84 -10.67 16.82
CA ASN A 328 -17.97 -11.37 15.88
C ASN A 328 -16.50 -10.98 16.04
N LEU A 329 -16.17 -9.96 16.85
CA LEU A 329 -14.79 -9.57 17.08
C LEU A 329 -14.26 -10.10 18.41
N ASN A 330 -13.23 -10.94 18.35
CA ASN A 330 -12.41 -11.23 19.52
C ASN A 330 -11.20 -10.28 19.56
N HIS A 331 -11.32 -9.19 20.33
CA HIS A 331 -10.26 -8.17 20.41
C HIS A 331 -8.90 -8.71 20.93
N LYS A 332 -8.88 -9.85 21.64
CA LYS A 332 -7.63 -10.50 22.09
C LYS A 332 -6.83 -11.12 20.94
N ARG A 333 -7.45 -11.30 19.77
CA ARG A 333 -6.84 -11.82 18.54
C ARG A 333 -6.42 -10.71 17.58
N ILE A 334 -6.45 -9.45 18.04
CA ILE A 334 -5.90 -8.32 17.31
C ILE A 334 -4.45 -8.13 17.75
N ARG A 335 -3.52 -8.19 16.79
CA ARG A 335 -2.15 -7.71 16.97
C ARG A 335 -1.87 -6.52 16.07
N VAL A 336 -0.82 -5.79 16.43
CA VAL A 336 -0.41 -4.58 15.74
C VAL A 336 1.06 -4.70 15.40
N ALA A 337 1.40 -4.46 14.14
CA ALA A 337 2.78 -4.35 13.71
C ALA A 337 3.08 -2.93 13.24
N SER A 338 4.28 -2.45 13.54
CA SER A 338 4.76 -1.23 12.95
C SER A 338 6.26 -1.24 12.76
N VAL A 339 6.75 -0.73 11.64
CA VAL A 339 8.18 -0.73 11.34
C VAL A 339 8.95 0.12 12.37
N TYR A 340 8.43 1.32 12.62
CA TYR A 340 9.02 2.30 13.53
C TYR A 340 8.10 2.52 14.75
N TYR A 341 8.67 2.57 15.95
CA TYR A 341 7.94 2.79 17.19
C TYR A 341 8.53 3.95 17.98
N ASP A 342 7.69 4.92 18.33
CA ASP A 342 8.02 6.00 19.26
C ASP A 342 7.29 5.80 20.59
N PRO A 343 7.98 5.28 21.63
CA PRO A 343 7.40 5.06 22.95
C PRO A 343 7.17 6.35 23.74
N HIS A 344 7.71 7.48 23.29
CA HIS A 344 7.65 8.76 24.01
C HIS A 344 6.56 9.68 23.47
N ASP A 345 6.02 9.42 22.29
CA ASP A 345 4.88 10.16 21.77
C ASP A 345 3.63 9.86 22.60
N LYS A 346 3.04 10.93 23.11
CA LYS A 346 1.86 10.85 23.97
C LYS A 346 0.69 11.67 23.42
N SER A 347 0.66 11.96 22.12
CA SER A 347 -0.35 12.81 21.46
C SER A 347 -1.83 12.36 21.62
N THR A 348 -2.11 11.20 22.23
CA THR A 348 -3.47 10.72 22.57
C THR A 348 -3.86 10.92 24.04
N TRP A 349 -3.07 11.62 24.88
CA TRP A 349 -3.21 11.80 26.34
C TRP A 349 -4.64 11.91 26.95
N THR A 350 -5.66 12.31 26.20
CA THR A 350 -7.04 12.43 26.66
C THR A 350 -7.87 11.14 26.57
N VAL A 351 -7.39 10.09 25.89
CA VAL A 351 -8.09 8.81 25.71
C VAL A 351 -7.18 7.67 26.12
N ARG A 352 -7.66 6.77 26.99
CA ARG A 352 -6.94 5.53 27.31
C ARG A 352 -6.99 4.60 26.09
N PRO A 353 -5.85 4.31 25.42
CA PRO A 353 -5.88 3.49 24.22
C PRO A 353 -6.11 2.01 24.58
N ASP A 354 -6.82 1.29 23.72
CA ASP A 354 -6.91 -0.17 23.77
C ASP A 354 -5.54 -0.81 23.50
N ILE A 355 -4.79 -0.23 22.57
CA ILE A 355 -3.45 -0.66 22.19
C ILE A 355 -2.47 0.50 22.44
N ALA A 356 -1.60 0.33 23.44
CA ALA A 356 -0.63 1.34 23.85
C ALA A 356 0.76 1.19 23.20
N ARG A 357 1.07 0.01 22.64
CA ARG A 357 2.33 -0.30 21.95
C ARG A 357 2.10 -1.32 20.84
N PRO A 358 2.93 -1.36 19.79
CA PRO A 358 2.83 -2.41 18.79
C PRO A 358 3.30 -3.75 19.39
N HIS A 359 2.76 -4.84 18.88
CA HIS A 359 3.18 -6.20 19.21
C HIS A 359 4.46 -6.59 18.47
N TYR A 360 4.64 -6.05 17.26
CA TYR A 360 5.84 -6.24 16.44
C TYR A 360 6.40 -4.90 16.00
N HIS A 361 7.71 -4.72 16.10
CA HIS A 361 8.42 -3.57 15.55
C HIS A 361 9.90 -3.88 15.31
N ILE A 362 10.55 -3.06 14.46
CA ILE A 362 11.97 -3.25 14.10
C ILE A 362 12.83 -2.10 14.64
N LYS A 363 12.34 -0.86 14.61
CA LYS A 363 13.12 0.31 15.06
C LYS A 363 12.38 1.10 16.13
N VAL A 364 13.09 1.45 17.19
CA VAL A 364 12.62 2.33 18.27
C VAL A 364 13.33 3.67 18.18
N LEU A 365 12.59 4.78 18.08
CA LEU A 365 13.17 6.12 18.05
C LEU A 365 12.21 7.18 18.59
N SER A 366 12.76 8.32 19.04
CA SER A 366 11.99 9.44 19.62
C SER A 366 11.80 10.63 18.67
N LYS A 367 12.37 10.55 17.46
CA LYS A 367 12.27 11.60 16.44
C LYS A 367 11.23 11.25 15.38
N PRO A 368 10.63 12.24 14.70
CA PRO A 368 9.80 12.01 13.53
C PRO A 368 10.52 11.20 12.44
N VAL A 369 9.80 10.26 11.82
CA VAL A 369 10.23 9.56 10.61
C VAL A 369 9.61 10.23 9.38
N VAL A 370 10.43 10.56 8.40
CA VAL A 370 10.01 11.03 7.08
C VAL A 370 10.18 9.88 6.09
N PHE A 371 9.05 9.35 5.64
CA PHE A 371 8.98 8.26 4.66
C PHE A 371 9.27 8.76 3.23
N PRO A 372 9.62 7.86 2.30
CA PRO A 372 10.11 8.25 0.98
C PRO A 372 9.12 9.11 0.16
N SER A 373 7.82 8.79 0.19
CA SER A 373 6.77 9.60 -0.44
C SER A 373 6.30 10.79 0.43
N GLY A 374 6.74 10.84 1.69
CA GLY A 374 6.36 11.82 2.69
C GLY A 374 7.05 13.18 2.57
N ILE A 375 7.44 13.60 1.37
CA ILE A 375 8.26 14.81 1.12
C ILE A 375 7.69 16.10 1.75
N HIS A 376 6.37 16.18 1.90
CA HIS A 376 5.66 17.30 2.51
C HIS A 376 5.90 17.42 4.02
N ARG A 377 6.57 16.42 4.63
CA ARG A 377 6.97 16.41 6.04
C ARG A 377 8.42 16.86 6.24
N LEU A 378 9.18 17.06 5.15
CA LEU A 378 10.51 17.65 5.25
C LEU A 378 10.38 19.13 5.66
N PRO A 379 11.20 19.63 6.60
CA PRO A 379 11.20 21.04 6.99
C PRO A 379 11.49 21.99 5.82
N ASN A 380 12.44 21.63 4.95
CA ASN A 380 12.75 22.37 3.73
C ASN A 380 12.90 21.41 2.55
N PRO A 381 11.80 20.97 1.92
CA PRO A 381 11.84 19.94 0.88
C PRO A 381 12.77 20.30 -0.30
N LEU A 382 12.92 21.59 -0.63
CA LEU A 382 13.80 22.06 -1.69
C LEU A 382 15.29 21.81 -1.38
N VAL A 383 15.71 22.03 -0.13
CA VAL A 383 17.09 21.83 0.30
C VAL A 383 17.33 20.37 0.69
N ASP A 384 16.41 19.80 1.47
CA ASP A 384 16.54 18.46 2.06
C ASP A 384 16.58 17.38 0.97
N LEU A 385 15.69 17.44 -0.03
CA LEU A 385 15.68 16.45 -1.11
C LEU A 385 16.93 16.54 -1.99
N LYS A 386 17.52 17.72 -2.18
CA LYS A 386 18.74 17.84 -2.98
C LYS A 386 19.89 17.03 -2.39
N ARG A 387 19.91 16.87 -1.06
CA ARG A 387 20.86 16.03 -0.33
C ARG A 387 20.39 14.58 -0.19
N LEU A 388 19.12 14.36 0.15
CA LEU A 388 18.59 13.05 0.53
C LEU A 388 18.15 12.19 -0.66
N ASN A 389 17.60 12.81 -1.70
CA ASN A 389 17.14 12.13 -2.91
C ASN A 389 17.20 13.08 -4.14
N PRO A 390 18.38 13.23 -4.76
CA PRO A 390 18.59 14.14 -5.88
C PRO A 390 17.70 13.83 -7.10
N ALA A 391 17.38 12.56 -7.34
CA ALA A 391 16.51 12.14 -8.43
C ALA A 391 15.07 12.66 -8.22
N LEU A 392 14.55 12.52 -7.00
CA LEU A 392 13.24 13.06 -6.65
C LEU A 392 13.22 14.59 -6.66
N TRP A 393 14.30 15.21 -6.20
CA TRP A 393 14.49 16.66 -6.31
C TRP A 393 14.37 17.13 -7.76
N GLN A 394 15.02 16.44 -8.70
CA GLN A 394 14.95 16.76 -10.14
C GLN A 394 13.52 16.65 -10.70
N VAL A 395 12.73 15.68 -10.24
CA VAL A 395 11.33 15.55 -10.69
C VAL A 395 10.46 16.71 -10.20
N LEU A 396 10.68 17.19 -8.98
CA LEU A 396 9.86 18.21 -8.32
C LEU A 396 10.29 19.64 -8.65
N TYR A 397 11.59 19.88 -8.74
CA TYR A 397 12.18 21.22 -8.81
C TYR A 397 13.13 21.40 -10.00
N GLY A 398 13.50 20.32 -10.67
CA GLY A 398 14.22 20.40 -11.92
C GLY A 398 13.35 21.02 -13.01
N GLU A 399 14.03 21.64 -13.98
CA GLU A 399 13.40 22.31 -15.13
C GLU A 399 12.53 21.37 -15.99
#